data_AF-A0AAN9TQS8-F1
#
_entry.id   AF-A0AAN9TQS8-F1
#
_cell.length_a   1.000
_cell.length_b   1.000
_cell.length_c   1.000
_cell.angle_alpha   90.00
_cell.angle_beta   90.00
_cell.angle_gamma   90.00
#
_symmetry.space_group_name_H-M   'P 1'
#
loop_
_entity.id
_entity.type
_entity.pdbx_description
1 polymer ?
#
loop_
_entity_poly.entity_id
_entity_poly.type
_entity_poly.pdbx_seq_one_letter_code
_entity_poly.pdbx_strand_id
1 'polypeptide(L)' 'MGCELGKFAKSSTREDPDNELNKPPVNNQQTDPRLPLTAKQKYGMIASWKGIARAMGPTGVYMFIK' A
#
# COMPACT_ATOMS: atom_id res chain seq x y z
N MET A 1 19.69 -21.86 19.06
CA MET A 1 18.82 -20.77 18.59
C MET A 1 18.11 -21.25 17.33
N GLY A 2 16.98 -21.94 17.49
CA GLY A 2 16.20 -22.50 16.40
C GLY A 2 15.08 -21.54 16.01
N CYS A 3 15.05 -21.09 14.76
CA CYS A 3 13.94 -20.32 14.22
C CYS A 3 12.83 -21.27 13.76
N GLU A 4 11.67 -21.21 14.40
CA GLU A 4 10.44 -21.87 13.93
C GLU A 4 9.56 -20.88 13.17
N LEU A 5 9.80 -20.70 11.88
CA LEU A 5 8.93 -19.91 10.99
C LEU A 5 8.11 -20.76 10.01
N GLY A 6 8.03 -22.08 10.25
CA GLY A 6 7.34 -23.03 9.36
C GLY A 6 5.81 -23.15 9.53
N LYS A 7 5.18 -22.43 10.48
CA LYS A 7 3.80 -22.74 10.91
C LYS A 7 2.69 -21.86 10.32
N PHE A 8 2.96 -20.96 9.39
CA PHE A 8 1.90 -20.18 8.72
C PHE A 8 1.61 -20.60 7.27
N ALA A 9 2.28 -21.64 6.77
CA ALA A 9 2.05 -22.14 5.42
C ALA A 9 0.94 -23.21 5.38
N LYS A 10 -0.34 -22.82 5.59
CA LYS A 10 -1.53 -23.48 4.99
C LYS A 10 -2.85 -22.86 5.46
N SER A 11 -3.38 -21.92 4.69
CA SER A 11 -4.82 -21.90 4.38
C SER A 11 -4.96 -21.52 2.91
N SER A 12 -5.25 -22.52 2.09
CA SER A 12 -5.50 -22.36 0.66
C SER A 12 -6.88 -21.76 0.43
N THR A 13 -6.93 -20.49 0.06
CA THR A 13 -7.91 -19.96 -0.88
C THR A 13 -7.12 -19.65 -2.15
N ARG A 14 -7.48 -20.26 -3.27
CA ARG A 14 -6.94 -19.90 -4.58
C ARG A 14 -7.54 -18.55 -4.96
N GLU A 15 -6.81 -17.48 -4.65
CA GLU A 15 -7.07 -16.15 -5.20
C GLU A 15 -6.01 -15.86 -6.26
N ASP A 16 -6.46 -15.40 -7.43
CA ASP A 16 -5.62 -14.99 -8.55
C ASP A 16 -4.53 -14.01 -8.08
N PRO A 17 -3.24 -14.26 -8.40
CA PRO A 17 -2.12 -13.42 -7.95
C PRO A 17 -2.13 -12.01 -8.56
N ASP A 18 -2.99 -11.74 -9.54
CA ASP A 18 -3.10 -10.44 -10.21
C ASP A 18 -4.04 -9.46 -9.45
N ASN A 19 -4.82 -9.92 -8.48
CA ASN A 19 -5.84 -9.10 -7.80
C ASN A 19 -5.38 -8.53 -6.44
N GLU A 20 -4.39 -9.13 -5.78
CA GLU A 20 -3.84 -8.64 -4.50
C GLU A 20 -3.15 -7.27 -4.62
N LEU A 21 -2.61 -6.93 -5.81
CA LEU A 21 -1.96 -5.63 -6.04
C LEU A 21 -2.95 -4.46 -6.13
N ASN A 22 -4.23 -4.75 -6.43
CA ASN A 22 -5.30 -3.74 -6.56
C ASN A 22 -6.19 -3.64 -5.33
N LYS A 23 -5.96 -4.44 -4.28
CA LYS A 23 -6.72 -4.30 -3.05
C LYS A 23 -6.25 -3.05 -2.30
N PRO A 24 -7.11 -2.05 -2.05
CA PRO A 24 -6.73 -0.94 -1.18
C PRO A 24 -6.29 -1.53 0.16
N PRO A 25 -5.19 -1.06 0.76
CA PRO A 25 -4.71 -1.62 2.01
C PRO A 25 -5.82 -1.55 3.05
N VAL A 26 -6.24 -2.71 3.56
CA VAL A 26 -7.16 -2.82 4.71
C VAL A 26 -6.40 -2.37 5.95
N ASN A 27 -6.19 -1.07 6.08
CA ASN A 27 -5.78 -0.46 7.33
C ASN A 27 -6.52 0.86 7.51
N ASN A 28 -7.83 0.75 7.65
CA ASN A 28 -8.63 1.80 8.27
C ASN A 28 -8.76 1.47 9.78
N GLN A 29 -7.66 1.18 10.47
CA GLN A 29 -7.66 1.47 11.90
C GLN A 29 -7.75 3.00 11.98
N GLN A 30 -8.94 3.52 12.32
CA GLN A 30 -9.21 4.94 12.56
C GLN A 30 -8.32 5.42 13.71
N THR A 31 -7.05 5.65 13.38
CA THR A 31 -6.08 6.37 14.17
C THR A 31 -6.37 7.84 13.95
N ASP A 32 -6.31 8.64 15.02
CA ASP A 32 -6.52 10.08 14.92
C ASP A 32 -5.63 10.65 13.78
N PRO A 33 -6.21 11.28 12.75
CA PRO A 33 -5.46 11.74 11.57
C PRO A 33 -4.43 12.84 11.91
N ARG A 34 -4.49 13.41 13.11
CA ARG A 34 -3.51 14.38 13.61
C ARG A 34 -2.24 13.72 14.12
N LEU A 35 -2.26 12.40 14.33
CA LEU A 35 -1.07 11.67 14.75
C LEU A 35 -0.01 11.75 13.64
N PRO A 36 1.27 11.88 14.03
CA PRO A 36 2.35 11.89 13.05
C PRO A 36 2.39 10.58 12.27
N LEU A 37 2.66 10.68 10.97
CA LEU A 37 2.80 9.52 10.09
C LEU A 37 3.90 8.58 10.58
N THR A 38 3.56 7.29 10.65
CA THR A 38 4.52 6.21 10.93
C THR A 38 5.56 6.09 9.83
N ALA A 39 6.71 5.48 10.14
CA ALA A 39 7.77 5.25 9.15
C ALA A 39 7.27 4.44 7.93
N LYS A 40 6.44 3.42 8.17
CA LYS A 40 5.82 2.61 7.10
C LYS A 40 4.93 3.44 6.19
N GLN A 41 4.10 4.33 6.75
CA GLN A 41 3.23 5.22 5.98
C GLN A 41 4.05 6.23 5.16
N LYS A 42 5.08 6.84 5.76
CA LYS A 42 5.98 7.77 5.04
C LYS A 42 6.66 7.09 3.86
N TYR A 43 7.21 5.89 4.07
CA TYR A 43 7.84 5.12 3.00
C TYR A 43 6.85 4.79 1.88
N GLY A 44 5.64 4.32 2.22
CA GLY A 44 4.60 4.01 1.24
C GLY A 44 4.25 5.20 0.36
N MET A 45 4.10 6.39 0.95
CA MET A 45 3.84 7.62 0.20
C MET A 45 5.00 7.99 -0.73
N ILE A 46 6.25 7.93 -0.26
CA ILE A 46 7.41 8.28 -1.10
C ILE A 46 7.55 7.29 -2.26
N ALA A 47 7.35 6.00 -2.01
CA ALA A 47 7.43 4.95 -3.02
C ALA A 47 6.36 5.13 -4.12
N SER A 48 5.11 5.39 -3.74
CA SER A 48 4.02 5.62 -4.72
C SER A 48 4.16 6.94 -5.46
N TRP A 49 4.72 7.98 -4.81
CA TRP A 49 4.89 9.30 -5.41
C TRP A 49 5.86 9.33 -6.60
N LYS A 50 6.86 8.44 -6.64
CA LYS A 50 7.88 8.41 -7.69
C LYS A 50 7.28 8.28 -9.10
N GLY A 51 6.18 7.54 -9.24
CA GLY A 51 5.46 7.40 -10.52
C GLY A 51 4.73 8.69 -10.91
N ILE A 52 3.97 9.26 -9.97
CA ILE A 52 3.21 10.50 -10.15
C ILE A 52 4.14 11.67 -10.49
N ALA A 53 5.27 11.77 -9.80
CA ALA A 53 6.25 12.85 -10.01
C ALA A 53 6.81 12.88 -11.44
N ARG A 54 6.98 11.73 -12.09
CA ARG A 54 7.47 11.65 -13.48
C ARG A 54 6.46 12.16 -14.50
N ALA A 55 5.17 12.05 -14.18
CA ALA A 55 4.06 12.40 -15.06
C ALA A 55 3.17 13.47 -14.41
N MET A 56 3.78 14.47 -13.76
CA MET A 56 3.06 15.44 -12.92
C MET A 56 1.98 16.21 -13.70
N GLY A 57 2.29 16.64 -14.92
CA GLY A 57 1.34 17.37 -15.79
C GLY A 57 0.07 16.57 -16.10
N PRO A 58 0.16 15.41 -16.80
CA PRO A 58 -1.03 14.64 -17.15
C PRO A 58 -1.74 14.08 -15.90
N THR A 59 -1.01 13.70 -14.85
CA THR A 59 -1.62 13.23 -13.60
C THR A 59 -2.41 14.34 -12.93
N GLY A 60 -1.87 15.57 -12.89
CA GLY A 60 -2.57 16.73 -12.34
C GLY A 60 -3.85 17.05 -13.12
N VAL A 61 -3.79 17.03 -14.45
CA VAL A 61 -5.00 17.20 -15.29
C VAL A 61 -6.06 16.16 -14.94
N TYR A 62 -5.67 14.89 -14.82
CA TYR A 62 -6.59 13.82 -14.45
C TYR A 62 -7.18 14.01 -13.05
N MET A 63 -6.40 14.50 -12.08
CA MET A 63 -6.85 14.68 -10.70
C MET A 63 -7.78 15.90 -10.50
N PHE A 64 -7.61 16.97 -11.29
CA PHE A 64 -8.33 18.23 -11.06
C PHE A 64 -9.44 18.51 -12.06
N ILE A 65 -9.39 17.92 -13.26
CA ILE A 65 -10.30 18.25 -14.37
C ILE A 65 -11.25 17.10 -14.71
N LYS A 66 -10.85 15.87 -14.42
CA LYS A 66 -11.59 14.67 -14.82
C LYS A 66 -12.17 13.94 -13.62
#